data_AF-A0A812IT34-F1
#
_entry.id   AF-A0A812IT34-F1
#
_cell.length_a   1.000
_cell.length_b   1.000
_cell.length_c   1.000
_cell.angle_alpha   90.00
_cell.angle_beta   90.00
_cell.angle_gamma   90.00
#
_symmetry.space_group_name_H-M   'P 1'
#
loop_
_entity.id
_entity.type
_entity.pdbx_description
1 polymer ?
#
loop_
_entity_poly.entity_id
_entity_poly.type
_entity_poly.pdbx_seq_one_letter_code
_entity_poly.pdbx_strand_id
1 'polypeptide(L)'
;AVLIECCKAAGLPQGHIDRLKDQRLTSLAKLAFAAGQPGETPTDAKLKQLVQVGSDEVPVHVISATRQVVYEAQTLLMAQVRSLIERKDDESKMELAPAESAERASRQKDQQTRLLGVSLVGEAACSHQSYDLVMKTLEQNTLSYLGSVKIADPKPELTCETGAPLELSWALQRRALACDLVGLSGYAEQQAWHARLLRHLTDIDPPPGYSRVSVQQILAADRAPWMKMAEWTTDGIQRKG
;
A
#
# COMPACT_ATOMS: atom_id res chain seq x y z
N ALA A 1 -10.00 17.59 9.97
CA ALA A 1 -9.07 16.46 9.83
C ALA A 1 -8.45 16.18 11.20
N VAL A 2 -8.30 14.91 11.60
CA VAL A 2 -7.85 14.50 12.95
C VAL A 2 -6.57 15.22 13.39
N LEU A 3 -5.58 15.35 12.50
CA LEU A 3 -4.34 16.07 12.78
C LEU A 3 -4.56 17.53 13.21
N ILE A 4 -5.50 18.24 12.59
CA ILE A 4 -5.78 19.65 12.89
C ILE A 4 -6.31 19.79 14.32
N GLU A 5 -7.17 18.86 14.74
CA GLU A 5 -7.70 18.85 16.10
C GLU A 5 -6.61 18.52 17.13
N CYS A 6 -5.70 17.58 16.82
CA CYS A 6 -4.50 17.33 17.65
C CYS A 6 -3.62 18.58 17.77
N CYS A 7 -3.36 19.31 16.67
CA CYS A 7 -2.58 20.53 16.70
C CYS A 7 -3.23 21.63 17.55
N LYS A 8 -4.55 21.81 17.43
CA LYS A 8 -5.30 22.77 18.26
C LYS A 8 -5.27 22.37 19.73
N ALA A 9 -5.48 21.08 20.03
CA ALA A 9 -5.46 20.56 21.40
C ALA A 9 -4.08 20.70 22.06
N ALA A 10 -3.00 20.54 21.30
CA ALA A 10 -1.63 20.80 21.74
C ALA A 10 -1.29 22.31 21.85
N GLY A 11 -2.17 23.20 21.42
CA GLY A 11 -2.00 24.65 21.52
C GLY A 11 -1.13 25.26 20.41
N LEU A 12 -1.05 24.65 19.22
CA LEU A 12 -0.37 25.28 18.08
C LEU A 12 -1.19 26.48 17.57
N PRO A 13 -0.59 27.67 17.44
CA PRO A 13 -1.25 28.81 16.79
C PRO A 13 -1.60 28.53 15.33
N GLN A 14 -2.67 29.17 14.85
CA GLN A 14 -3.24 28.92 13.52
C GLN A 14 -2.22 29.07 12.37
N GLY A 15 -1.31 30.06 12.44
CA GLY A 15 -0.26 30.25 11.42
C GLY A 15 0.70 29.06 11.28
N HIS A 16 1.01 28.36 12.38
CA HIS A 16 1.86 27.16 12.34
C HIS A 16 1.07 25.95 11.82
N ILE A 17 -0.23 25.86 12.12
CA ILE A 17 -1.11 24.83 11.57
C ILE A 17 -1.23 24.97 10.05
N ASP A 18 -1.40 26.20 9.56
CA ASP A 18 -1.49 26.46 8.12
C ASP A 18 -0.17 26.17 7.41
N ARG A 19 0.97 26.48 8.06
CA ARG A 19 2.29 26.08 7.58
C ARG A 19 2.46 24.57 7.42
N LEU A 20 1.89 23.75 8.32
CA LEU A 20 1.89 22.29 8.18
C LEU A 20 1.03 21.85 6.98
N LYS A 21 -0.12 22.49 6.76
CA LYS A 21 -0.97 22.22 5.59
C LYS A 21 -0.30 22.59 4.28
N ASP A 22 0.37 23.73 4.21
CA ASP A 22 1.09 24.21 3.01
C ASP A 22 2.20 23.23 2.61
N GLN A 23 2.80 22.56 3.59
CA GLN A 23 3.79 21.49 3.38
C GLN A 23 3.17 20.12 3.10
N ARG A 24 1.84 20.05 2.92
CA ARG A 24 1.06 18.82 2.71
C ARG A 24 1.16 17.81 3.87
N LEU A 25 1.54 18.25 5.06
CA LEU A 25 1.52 17.45 6.29
C LEU A 25 0.08 17.47 6.86
N THR A 26 -0.82 16.77 6.17
CA THR A 26 -2.27 16.81 6.45
C THR A 26 -2.80 15.62 7.25
N SER A 27 -1.94 14.65 7.59
CA SER A 27 -2.30 13.45 8.36
C SER A 27 -1.24 13.11 9.42
N LEU A 28 -1.67 12.38 10.47
CA LEU A 28 -0.75 11.88 11.51
C LEU A 28 0.34 10.98 10.93
N ALA A 29 0.01 10.16 9.92
CA ALA A 29 1.00 9.32 9.24
C ALA A 29 2.10 10.14 8.56
N LYS A 30 1.74 11.19 7.79
CA LYS A 30 2.72 12.08 7.16
C LYS A 30 3.58 12.80 8.20
N LEU A 31 2.97 13.25 9.30
CA LEU A 31 3.68 13.94 10.38
C LEU A 31 4.64 13.02 11.14
N ALA A 32 4.29 11.75 11.35
CA ALA A 32 5.11 10.78 12.09
C ALA A 32 6.52 10.58 11.49
N PHE A 33 6.65 10.77 10.17
CA PHE A 33 7.93 10.67 9.44
C PHE A 33 8.59 12.04 9.18
N ALA A 34 7.87 13.14 9.37
CA ALA A 34 8.34 14.47 8.97
C ALA A 34 9.50 14.98 9.85
N ALA A 35 9.57 14.53 11.12
CA ALA A 35 10.59 14.97 12.08
C ALA A 35 11.70 13.94 12.34
N GLY A 36 11.77 12.86 11.54
CA GLY A 36 12.70 11.74 11.73
C GLY A 36 12.01 10.38 11.57
N GLN A 37 12.77 9.30 11.77
CA GLN A 37 12.20 7.95 11.76
C GLN A 37 11.34 7.72 13.02
N PRO A 38 10.19 7.04 12.93
CA PRO A 38 9.43 6.63 14.10
C PRO A 38 10.30 5.84 15.08
N GLY A 39 10.37 6.29 16.34
CA GLY A 39 11.26 5.73 17.37
C GLY A 39 12.56 6.52 17.59
N GLU A 40 12.92 7.43 16.69
CA GLU A 40 13.96 8.45 16.93
C GLU A 40 13.32 9.67 17.62
N THR A 41 13.98 10.22 18.64
CA THR A 41 13.55 11.48 19.25
C THR A 41 13.86 12.64 18.30
N PRO A 42 12.87 13.40 17.81
CA PRO A 42 13.11 14.52 16.92
C PRO A 42 13.96 15.61 17.59
N THR A 43 14.92 16.15 16.85
CA THR A 43 15.73 17.29 17.32
C THR A 43 14.95 18.59 17.23
N ASP A 44 15.26 19.56 18.09
CA ASP A 44 14.66 20.90 18.07
C ASP A 44 14.79 21.59 16.72
N ALA A 45 15.91 21.37 16.00
CA ALA A 45 16.11 21.90 14.67
C ALA A 45 15.09 21.35 13.66
N LYS A 46 14.84 20.02 13.67
CA LYS A 46 13.83 19.39 12.82
C LYS A 46 12.42 19.88 13.17
N LEU A 47 12.11 19.99 14.46
CA LEU A 47 10.81 20.49 14.92
C LEU A 47 10.57 21.94 14.50
N LYS A 48 11.57 22.82 14.67
CA LYS A 48 11.51 24.21 14.22
C LYS A 48 11.25 24.30 12.72
N GLN A 49 11.95 23.49 11.91
CA GLN A 49 11.78 23.47 10.46
C GLN A 49 10.34 23.18 10.02
N LEU A 50 9.64 22.29 10.74
CA LEU A 50 8.25 21.91 10.40
C LEU A 50 7.26 23.06 10.60
N VAL A 51 7.50 23.92 11.59
CA VAL A 51 6.55 24.98 12.00
C VAL A 51 7.09 26.38 11.77
N GLN A 52 8.26 26.55 11.17
CA GLN A 52 8.84 27.84 10.85
C GLN A 52 7.91 28.65 9.93
N VAL A 53 7.49 29.83 10.39
CA VAL A 53 6.68 30.79 9.63
C VAL A 53 7.53 32.04 9.43
N GLY A 54 7.80 32.41 8.18
CA GLY A 54 8.67 33.54 7.85
C GLY A 54 10.09 33.38 8.41
N SER A 55 10.73 34.50 8.74
CA SER A 55 12.09 34.58 9.30
C SER A 55 12.12 34.68 10.83
N ASP A 56 10.97 34.65 11.49
CA ASP A 56 10.87 34.89 12.94
C ASP A 56 11.36 33.69 13.74
N GLU A 57 11.88 33.92 14.94
CA GLU A 57 12.26 32.81 15.81
C GLU A 57 11.03 32.02 16.28
N VAL A 58 11.05 30.69 16.12
CA VAL A 58 9.95 29.83 16.58
C VAL A 58 9.88 29.85 18.10
N PRO A 59 8.74 30.27 18.69
CA PRO A 59 8.60 30.32 20.14
C PRO A 59 8.72 28.93 20.78
N VAL A 60 9.29 28.86 21.99
CA VAL A 60 9.52 27.61 22.73
C VAL A 60 8.24 26.80 22.91
N HIS A 61 7.10 27.46 23.17
CA HIS A 61 5.81 26.76 23.34
C HIS A 61 5.35 26.07 22.05
N VAL A 62 5.64 26.64 20.87
CA VAL A 62 5.32 26.03 19.57
C VAL A 62 6.18 24.79 19.35
N ILE A 63 7.47 24.84 19.71
CA ILE A 63 8.38 23.69 19.60
C ILE A 63 7.91 22.56 20.51
N SER A 64 7.53 22.88 21.75
CA SER A 64 7.02 21.91 22.72
C SER A 64 5.72 21.26 22.23
N ALA A 65 4.76 22.06 21.76
CA ALA A 65 3.50 21.56 21.22
C ALA A 65 3.71 20.71 19.96
N THR A 66 4.62 21.12 19.07
CA THR A 66 4.97 20.35 17.86
C THR A 66 5.57 19.00 18.24
N ARG A 67 6.46 18.97 19.25
CA ARG A 67 7.04 17.72 19.75
C ARG A 67 5.97 16.76 20.26
N GLN A 68 4.99 17.27 21.01
CA GLN A 68 3.87 16.47 21.50
C GLN A 68 3.10 15.84 20.34
N VAL A 69 2.66 16.63 19.35
CA VAL A 69 1.86 16.11 18.23
C VAL A 69 2.67 15.11 17.38
N VAL A 70 3.97 15.36 17.17
CA VAL A 70 4.87 14.42 16.49
C VAL A 70 5.02 13.13 17.27
N TYR A 71 5.18 13.20 18.60
CA TYR A 71 5.26 12.01 19.46
C TYR A 71 3.97 11.20 19.43
N GLU A 72 2.81 11.86 19.50
CA GLU A 72 1.50 11.21 19.38
C GLU A 72 1.36 10.51 18.02
N ALA A 73 1.77 11.18 16.94
CA ALA A 73 1.76 10.61 15.60
C ALA A 73 2.69 9.39 15.45
N GLN A 74 3.92 9.48 15.98
CA GLN A 74 4.88 8.38 15.98
C GLN A 74 4.39 7.20 16.84
N THR A 75 3.82 7.48 18.02
CA THR A 75 3.28 6.47 18.92
C THR A 75 2.11 5.72 18.28
N LEU A 76 1.18 6.45 17.67
CA LEU A 76 0.04 5.86 16.96
C LEU A 76 0.53 4.95 15.81
N LEU A 77 1.49 5.42 15.01
CA LEU A 77 2.05 4.66 13.92
C LEU A 77 2.77 3.39 14.41
N MET A 78 3.59 3.50 15.47
CA MET A 78 4.26 2.34 16.06
C MET A 78 3.27 1.33 16.65
N ALA A 79 2.18 1.80 17.27
CA ALA A 79 1.11 0.93 17.76
C ALA A 79 0.38 0.23 16.61
N GLN A 80 0.11 0.93 15.50
CA GLN A 80 -0.44 0.33 14.28
C GLN A 80 0.50 -0.72 13.69
N VAL A 81 1.80 -0.42 13.59
CA VAL A 81 2.81 -1.36 13.09
C VAL A 81 2.93 -2.59 14.00
N ARG A 82 2.95 -2.42 15.32
CA ARG A 82 2.93 -3.55 16.27
C ARG A 82 1.67 -4.38 16.13
N SER A 83 0.50 -3.75 16.05
CA SER A 83 -0.76 -4.47 15.85
C SER A 83 -0.77 -5.22 14.52
N LEU A 84 -0.16 -4.70 13.46
CA LEU A 84 0.00 -5.42 12.18
C LEU A 84 0.94 -6.63 12.30
N ILE A 85 1.96 -6.55 13.16
CA ILE A 85 2.89 -7.65 13.42
C ILE A 85 2.23 -8.71 14.31
N GLU A 86 1.55 -8.30 15.38
CA GLU A 86 0.86 -9.19 16.33
C GLU A 86 -0.35 -9.89 15.70
N ARG A 87 -1.11 -9.21 14.82
CA ARG A 87 -2.20 -9.83 14.04
C ARG A 87 -1.72 -10.86 13.01
N LYS A 88 -0.41 -10.97 12.78
CA LYS A 88 0.16 -11.99 11.89
C LYS A 88 0.14 -13.38 12.53
N ASP A 89 0.06 -13.46 13.86
CA ASP A 89 0.02 -14.73 14.60
C ASP A 89 -1.42 -15.22 14.87
N ASP A 90 -2.43 -14.38 14.59
CA ASP A 90 -3.85 -14.66 14.88
C ASP A 90 -4.70 -14.58 13.61
N GLU A 91 -4.32 -15.36 12.57
CA GLU A 91 -5.18 -15.60 11.39
C GLU A 91 -6.39 -16.45 11.80
N SER A 92 -7.28 -15.87 12.60
CA SER A 92 -8.69 -16.27 12.58
C SER A 92 -9.25 -15.84 11.22
N LYS A 93 -9.75 -16.81 10.45
CA LYS A 93 -10.45 -16.57 9.20
C LYS A 93 -11.51 -15.50 9.43
N MET A 94 -11.33 -14.33 8.84
CA MET A 94 -12.32 -13.27 8.90
C MET A 94 -13.58 -13.76 8.18
N GLU A 95 -14.61 -14.12 8.94
CA GLU A 95 -15.89 -14.50 8.38
C GLU A 95 -16.56 -13.23 7.85
N LEU A 96 -16.62 -13.10 6.53
CA LEU A 96 -17.16 -11.93 5.83
C LEU A 96 -18.61 -11.70 6.24
N ALA A 97 -19.00 -10.43 6.43
CA ALA A 97 -20.39 -10.12 6.71
C ALA A 97 -21.29 -10.56 5.52
N PRO A 98 -22.57 -10.89 5.76
CA PRO A 98 -23.46 -11.37 4.70
C PRO A 98 -23.57 -10.42 3.49
N ALA A 99 -23.54 -9.11 3.73
CA ALA A 99 -23.56 -8.09 2.68
C ALA A 99 -22.29 -8.09 1.81
N GLU A 100 -21.12 -8.26 2.42
CA GLU A 100 -19.83 -8.33 1.72
C GLU A 100 -19.70 -9.62 0.91
N SER A 101 -20.23 -10.72 1.45
CA SER A 101 -20.30 -12.00 0.75
C SER A 101 -21.18 -11.94 -0.51
N ALA A 102 -22.33 -11.26 -0.42
CA ALA A 102 -23.22 -11.04 -1.55
C ALA A 102 -22.60 -10.10 -2.60
N GLU A 103 -21.95 -9.02 -2.17
CA GLU A 103 -21.21 -8.12 -3.08
C GLU A 103 -20.10 -8.87 -3.82
N ARG A 104 -19.30 -9.66 -3.08
CA ARG A 104 -18.24 -10.50 -3.65
C ARG A 104 -18.79 -11.46 -4.71
N ALA A 105 -19.89 -12.16 -4.42
CA ALA A 105 -20.50 -13.09 -5.38
C ALA A 105 -20.97 -12.36 -6.66
N SER A 106 -21.53 -11.16 -6.53
CA SER A 106 -21.91 -10.32 -7.66
C SER A 106 -20.70 -9.95 -8.53
N ARG A 107 -19.60 -9.48 -7.91
CA ARG A 107 -18.37 -9.11 -8.60
C ARG A 107 -17.68 -10.31 -9.27
N GLN A 108 -17.71 -11.48 -8.64
CA GLN A 108 -17.22 -12.72 -9.24
C GLN A 108 -18.01 -13.10 -10.50
N LYS A 109 -19.34 -12.94 -10.47
CA LYS A 109 -20.19 -13.19 -11.63
C LYS A 109 -19.89 -12.20 -12.76
N ASP A 110 -19.78 -10.90 -12.47
CA ASP A 110 -19.39 -9.89 -13.45
C ASP A 110 -18.05 -10.24 -14.11
N GLN A 111 -17.04 -10.53 -13.28
CA GLN A 111 -15.70 -10.89 -13.76
C GLN A 111 -15.73 -12.12 -14.68
N GLN A 112 -16.49 -13.16 -14.32
CA GLN A 112 -16.68 -14.34 -15.17
C GLN A 112 -17.33 -14.01 -16.53
N THR A 113 -18.29 -13.10 -16.55
CA THR A 113 -18.94 -12.69 -17.81
C THR A 113 -18.05 -11.81 -18.69
N ARG A 114 -17.21 -10.97 -18.09
CA ARG A 114 -16.38 -9.99 -18.79
C ARG A 114 -15.05 -10.58 -19.26
N LEU A 115 -14.45 -11.49 -18.49
CA LEU A 115 -13.12 -12.06 -18.77
C LEU A 115 -13.19 -13.40 -19.52
N LEU A 116 -13.94 -13.44 -20.61
CA LEU A 116 -14.02 -14.63 -21.47
C LEU A 116 -12.62 -14.97 -22.03
N GLY A 117 -12.20 -16.23 -21.88
CA GLY A 117 -10.90 -16.72 -22.31
C GLY A 117 -9.77 -16.60 -21.29
N VAL A 118 -10.02 -15.99 -20.13
CA VAL A 118 -9.08 -15.99 -18.99
C VAL A 118 -9.34 -17.21 -18.11
N SER A 119 -8.30 -17.93 -17.68
CA SER A 119 -8.47 -19.00 -16.70
C SER A 119 -8.80 -18.41 -15.32
N LEU A 120 -10.03 -18.64 -14.87
CA LEU A 120 -10.51 -18.28 -13.52
C LEU A 120 -10.48 -19.48 -12.56
N VAL A 121 -9.84 -20.58 -12.97
CA VAL A 121 -9.68 -21.82 -12.21
C VAL A 121 -8.19 -22.24 -12.17
N GLY A 122 -7.83 -23.10 -11.22
CA GLY A 122 -6.46 -23.61 -11.06
C GLY A 122 -5.47 -22.56 -10.54
N GLU A 123 -4.20 -22.71 -10.91
CA GLU A 123 -3.04 -21.96 -10.41
C GLU A 123 -3.07 -20.46 -10.73
N ALA A 124 -3.84 -20.09 -11.75
CA ALA A 124 -4.02 -18.71 -12.19
C ALA A 124 -5.26 -18.04 -11.58
N ALA A 125 -6.10 -18.77 -10.85
CA ALA A 125 -7.34 -18.26 -10.25
C ALA A 125 -7.07 -17.43 -8.99
N CYS A 126 -7.85 -16.36 -8.79
CA CYS A 126 -7.76 -15.55 -7.58
C CYS A 126 -7.93 -16.43 -6.32
N SER A 127 -6.90 -16.50 -5.48
CA SER A 127 -6.99 -17.16 -4.18
C SER A 127 -7.71 -16.26 -3.17
N HIS A 128 -8.27 -16.86 -2.11
CA HIS A 128 -8.88 -16.13 -1.00
C HIS A 128 -7.88 -15.16 -0.37
N GLN A 129 -6.65 -15.60 -0.13
CA GLN A 129 -5.60 -14.75 0.44
C GLN A 129 -5.26 -13.54 -0.45
N SER A 130 -5.22 -13.72 -1.78
CA SER A 130 -4.97 -12.60 -2.70
C SER A 130 -6.07 -11.54 -2.59
N TYR A 131 -7.33 -11.99 -2.52
CA TYR A 131 -8.47 -11.12 -2.34
C TYR A 131 -8.40 -10.37 -1.01
N ASP A 132 -8.15 -11.09 0.09
CA ASP A 132 -8.12 -10.51 1.44
C ASP A 132 -7.01 -9.48 1.61
N LEU A 133 -5.83 -9.71 1.01
CA LEU A 133 -4.74 -8.75 1.00
C LEU A 133 -5.08 -7.45 0.25
N VAL A 134 -5.75 -7.56 -0.90
CA VAL A 134 -6.22 -6.39 -1.65
C VAL A 134 -7.33 -5.66 -0.90
N MET A 135 -8.26 -6.40 -0.29
CA MET A 135 -9.35 -5.83 0.51
C MET A 135 -8.80 -5.07 1.71
N LYS A 136 -7.84 -5.64 2.43
CA LYS A 136 -7.13 -4.97 3.53
C LYS A 136 -6.44 -3.68 3.08
N THR A 137 -5.82 -3.69 1.90
CA THR A 137 -5.18 -2.48 1.31
C THR A 137 -6.21 -1.36 1.11
N LEU A 138 -7.41 -1.71 0.67
CA LEU A 138 -8.52 -0.76 0.50
C LEU A 138 -9.07 -0.29 1.86
N GLU A 139 -9.34 -1.19 2.80
CA GLU A 139 -9.86 -0.87 4.14
C GLU A 139 -8.91 0.03 4.94
N GLN A 140 -7.61 -0.22 4.82
CA GLN A 140 -6.56 0.57 5.49
C GLN A 140 -6.24 1.88 4.75
N ASN A 141 -6.90 2.13 3.63
CA ASN A 141 -6.73 3.33 2.82
C ASN A 141 -5.25 3.59 2.45
N THR A 142 -4.47 2.52 2.30
CA THR A 142 -3.02 2.55 2.16
C THR A 142 -2.59 1.55 1.12
N LEU A 143 -1.97 2.01 0.03
CA LEU A 143 -1.50 1.13 -1.03
C LEU A 143 -0.19 0.48 -0.60
N SER A 144 -0.15 -0.86 -0.62
CA SER A 144 1.08 -1.61 -0.35
C SER A 144 1.45 -2.46 -1.56
N TYR A 145 2.74 -2.74 -1.73
CA TYR A 145 3.17 -3.67 -2.78
C TYR A 145 2.70 -5.08 -2.43
N LEU A 146 1.66 -5.51 -3.10
CA LEU A 146 1.21 -6.89 -3.11
C LEU A 146 2.15 -7.62 -4.05
N GLY A 147 3.26 -8.12 -3.52
CA GLY A 147 4.23 -8.88 -4.30
C GLY A 147 3.58 -10.04 -5.04
N SER A 148 4.34 -10.72 -5.90
CA SER A 148 3.96 -12.05 -6.37
C SER A 148 3.85 -12.96 -5.13
N VAL A 149 2.64 -13.03 -4.59
CA VAL A 149 2.41 -13.45 -3.22
C VAL A 149 3.02 -14.84 -3.07
N LYS A 150 3.94 -15.00 -2.11
CA LYS A 150 4.20 -16.33 -1.55
C LYS A 150 2.91 -16.72 -0.85
N ILE A 151 1.96 -17.26 -1.61
CA ILE A 151 0.68 -17.76 -1.11
C ILE A 151 1.01 -19.07 -0.43
N ALA A 152 1.44 -18.99 0.82
CA ALA A 152 1.42 -20.13 1.71
C ALA A 152 -0.01 -20.23 2.23
N ASP A 153 -0.89 -20.88 1.48
CA ASP A 153 -2.17 -21.32 2.01
C ASP A 153 -1.90 -22.40 3.09
N PRO A 154 -2.64 -22.41 4.22
CA PRO A 154 -2.63 -23.54 5.16
C PRO A 154 -3.20 -24.84 4.55
N LYS A 155 -3.79 -24.75 3.34
CA LYS A 155 -4.21 -25.88 2.52
C LYS A 155 -3.26 -25.99 1.30
N PRO A 156 -2.74 -27.18 0.96
CA PRO A 156 -1.69 -27.35 -0.04
C PRO A 156 -2.12 -27.14 -1.50
N GLU A 157 -3.23 -26.46 -1.77
CA GLU A 157 -3.78 -26.48 -3.13
C GLU A 157 -3.10 -25.51 -4.10
N LEU A 158 -2.55 -24.34 -3.71
CA LEU A 158 -1.97 -23.41 -4.71
C LEU A 158 -0.82 -22.52 -4.17
N THR A 159 0.30 -23.12 -3.76
CA THR A 159 1.57 -22.40 -3.60
C THR A 159 2.20 -22.15 -4.97
N CYS A 160 2.43 -20.89 -5.36
CA CYS A 160 3.37 -20.60 -6.44
C CYS A 160 4.72 -20.20 -5.84
N GLU A 161 5.77 -20.85 -6.27
CA GLU A 161 7.08 -20.23 -6.22
C GLU A 161 7.17 -19.23 -7.39
N THR A 162 8.01 -18.22 -7.33
CA THR A 162 8.24 -17.31 -8.47
C THR A 162 9.61 -17.57 -9.08
N GLY A 163 10.05 -18.83 -9.04
CA GLY A 163 11.36 -19.23 -9.54
C GLY A 163 11.39 -19.25 -11.07
N ALA A 164 10.29 -19.69 -11.69
CA ALA A 164 10.16 -19.79 -13.14
C ALA A 164 9.23 -18.71 -13.74
N PRO A 165 9.45 -18.28 -15.00
CA PRO A 165 8.60 -17.30 -15.68
C PRO A 165 7.11 -17.66 -15.74
N LEU A 166 6.79 -18.95 -15.87
CA LEU A 166 5.40 -19.43 -15.90
C LEU A 166 4.71 -19.22 -14.55
N GLU A 167 5.39 -19.56 -13.45
CA GLU A 167 4.83 -19.41 -12.11
C GLU A 167 4.66 -17.93 -11.74
N LEU A 168 5.60 -17.08 -12.18
CA LEU A 168 5.48 -15.63 -12.09
C LEU A 168 4.23 -15.14 -12.83
N SER A 169 3.98 -15.63 -14.05
CA SER A 169 2.78 -15.27 -14.82
C SER A 169 1.49 -15.61 -14.05
N TRP A 170 1.42 -16.80 -13.43
CA TRP A 170 0.27 -17.18 -12.60
C TRP A 170 0.12 -16.30 -11.37
N ALA A 171 1.22 -15.96 -10.68
CA ALA A 171 1.20 -15.08 -9.52
C ALA A 171 0.69 -13.67 -9.86
N LEU A 172 1.16 -13.11 -10.97
CA LEU A 172 0.74 -11.81 -11.47
C LEU A 172 -0.74 -11.81 -11.87
N GLN A 173 -1.21 -12.87 -12.53
CA GLN A 173 -2.62 -13.04 -12.89
C GLN A 173 -3.53 -13.12 -11.67
N ARG A 174 -3.14 -13.86 -10.63
CA ARG A 174 -3.92 -13.92 -9.37
C ARG A 174 -4.09 -12.55 -8.74
N ARG A 175 -3.02 -11.75 -8.68
CA ARG A 175 -3.08 -10.37 -8.19
C ARG A 175 -3.98 -9.50 -9.07
N ALA A 176 -3.90 -9.64 -10.40
CA ALA A 176 -4.76 -8.90 -11.33
C ALA A 176 -6.25 -9.20 -11.08
N LEU A 177 -6.60 -10.48 -10.95
CA LEU A 177 -7.98 -10.91 -10.67
C LEU A 177 -8.46 -10.41 -9.30
N ALA A 178 -7.61 -10.47 -8.27
CA ALA A 178 -7.93 -9.94 -6.94
C ALA A 178 -8.16 -8.42 -6.96
N CYS A 179 -7.32 -7.66 -7.67
CA CYS A 179 -7.48 -6.22 -7.82
C CYS A 179 -8.78 -5.86 -8.55
N ASP A 180 -9.16 -6.63 -9.56
CA ASP A 180 -10.41 -6.44 -10.30
C ASP A 180 -11.64 -6.80 -9.43
N LEU A 181 -11.58 -7.91 -8.68
CA LEU A 181 -12.65 -8.32 -7.76
C LEU A 181 -12.88 -7.34 -6.61
N VAL A 182 -11.84 -6.74 -6.04
CA VAL A 182 -11.99 -5.74 -4.96
C VAL A 182 -12.34 -4.36 -5.54
N GLY A 183 -12.10 -4.15 -6.84
CA GLY A 183 -12.25 -2.85 -7.50
C GLY A 183 -11.08 -1.91 -7.22
N LEU A 184 -9.89 -2.41 -6.90
CA LEU A 184 -8.68 -1.60 -6.75
C LEU A 184 -8.16 -1.11 -8.12
N SER A 185 -8.17 -1.99 -9.12
CA SER A 185 -7.82 -1.68 -10.52
C SER A 185 -8.43 -2.71 -11.45
N GLY A 186 -8.72 -2.36 -12.70
CA GLY A 186 -9.25 -3.33 -13.66
C GLY A 186 -8.22 -4.38 -14.09
N TYR A 187 -8.73 -5.55 -14.49
CA TYR A 187 -7.90 -6.66 -14.95
C TYR A 187 -7.10 -6.31 -16.21
N ALA A 188 -7.69 -5.60 -17.17
CA ALA A 188 -7.04 -5.29 -18.45
C ALA A 188 -5.80 -4.39 -18.27
N GLU A 189 -5.88 -3.41 -17.36
CA GLU A 189 -4.77 -2.51 -17.05
C GLU A 189 -3.61 -3.28 -16.39
N GLN A 190 -3.92 -4.17 -15.45
CA GLN A 190 -2.93 -5.05 -14.80
C GLN A 190 -2.29 -6.00 -15.83
N GLN A 191 -3.11 -6.65 -16.65
CA GLN A 191 -2.65 -7.61 -17.65
C GLN A 191 -1.73 -6.97 -18.70
N ALA A 192 -2.05 -5.74 -19.15
CA ALA A 192 -1.19 -5.01 -20.08
C ALA A 192 0.19 -4.70 -19.49
N TRP A 193 0.24 -4.33 -18.20
CA TRP A 193 1.49 -4.13 -17.47
C TRP A 193 2.28 -5.42 -17.30
N HIS A 194 1.63 -6.52 -16.88
CA HIS A 194 2.28 -7.81 -16.68
C HIS A 194 2.80 -8.39 -17.99
N ALA A 195 2.02 -8.30 -19.08
CA ALA A 195 2.47 -8.72 -20.41
C ALA A 195 3.73 -7.95 -20.85
N ARG A 196 3.80 -6.64 -20.58
CA ARG A 196 5.00 -5.85 -20.88
C ARG A 196 6.22 -6.35 -20.10
N LEU A 197 6.06 -6.64 -18.81
CA LEU A 197 7.14 -7.16 -17.97
C LEU A 197 7.61 -8.54 -18.45
N LEU A 198 6.69 -9.47 -18.69
CA LEU A 198 7.01 -10.85 -19.06
C LEU A 198 7.71 -10.95 -20.43
N ARG A 199 7.45 -10.03 -21.36
CA ARG A 199 8.17 -9.96 -22.65
C ARG A 199 9.68 -9.77 -22.48
N HIS A 200 10.13 -9.13 -21.40
CA HIS A 200 11.56 -8.99 -21.10
C HIS A 200 12.23 -10.30 -20.66
N LEU A 201 11.45 -11.33 -20.28
CA LEU A 201 11.96 -12.66 -19.96
C LEU A 201 12.04 -13.57 -21.20
N THR A 202 11.19 -13.34 -22.20
CA THR A 202 11.01 -14.27 -23.33
C THR A 202 11.53 -13.73 -24.66
N ASP A 203 11.20 -12.48 -25.01
CA ASP A 203 11.24 -12.01 -26.41
C ASP A 203 12.27 -10.90 -26.65
N ILE A 204 12.80 -10.31 -25.58
CA ILE A 204 13.71 -9.16 -25.68
C ILE A 204 15.14 -9.63 -25.41
N ASP A 205 15.94 -9.71 -26.46
CA ASP A 205 17.36 -9.99 -26.32
C ASP A 205 18.09 -8.84 -25.62
N PRO A 206 19.05 -9.15 -24.74
CA PRO A 206 19.81 -8.13 -24.06
C PRO A 206 20.72 -7.40 -25.07
N PRO A 207 20.94 -6.08 -24.89
CA PRO A 207 21.92 -5.35 -25.69
C PRO A 207 23.31 -6.00 -25.60
N PRO A 208 24.20 -5.80 -26.60
CA PRO A 208 25.55 -6.34 -26.57
C PRO A 208 26.29 -5.98 -25.27
N GLY A 209 26.84 -6.99 -24.60
CA GLY A 209 27.55 -6.82 -23.32
C GLY A 209 26.68 -6.86 -22.06
N TYR A 210 25.36 -7.03 -22.20
CA TYR A 210 24.43 -7.15 -21.07
C TYR A 210 23.90 -8.58 -20.90
N SER A 211 23.52 -8.93 -19.67
CA SER A 211 22.87 -10.20 -19.34
C SER A 211 21.37 -10.14 -19.57
N ARG A 212 20.74 -11.32 -19.78
CA ARG A 212 19.28 -11.42 -19.82
C ARG A 212 18.66 -10.92 -18.51
N VAL A 213 17.45 -10.37 -18.64
CA VAL A 213 16.66 -9.93 -17.50
C VAL A 213 16.26 -11.14 -16.66
N SER A 214 16.49 -11.05 -15.35
CA SER A 214 16.10 -12.09 -14.40
C SER A 214 14.69 -11.85 -13.84
N VAL A 215 14.05 -12.90 -13.34
CA VAL A 215 12.77 -12.79 -12.62
C VAL A 215 12.85 -11.80 -11.45
N GLN A 216 13.98 -11.75 -10.75
CA GLN A 216 14.20 -10.79 -9.65
C GLN A 216 14.17 -9.33 -10.14
N GLN A 217 14.75 -9.05 -11.31
CA GLN A 217 14.68 -7.72 -11.92
C GLN A 217 13.27 -7.36 -12.37
N ILE A 218 12.48 -8.34 -12.84
CA ILE A 218 11.06 -8.13 -13.14
C ILE A 218 10.27 -7.80 -11.88
N LEU A 219 10.46 -8.53 -10.78
CA LEU A 219 9.79 -8.24 -9.51
C LEU A 219 10.16 -6.86 -8.96
N ALA A 220 11.42 -6.46 -9.08
CA ALA A 220 11.86 -5.11 -8.71
C ALA A 220 11.19 -4.04 -9.58
N ALA A 221 11.12 -4.26 -10.90
CA ALA A 221 10.46 -3.36 -11.84
C ALA A 221 8.95 -3.27 -11.58
N ASP A 222 8.31 -4.41 -11.27
CA ASP A 222 6.90 -4.49 -10.90
C ASP A 222 6.59 -3.73 -9.61
N ARG A 223 7.51 -3.72 -8.63
CA ARG A 223 7.33 -2.98 -7.38
C ARG A 223 7.33 -1.47 -7.54
N ALA A 224 8.07 -0.93 -8.52
CA ALA A 224 8.26 0.52 -8.66
C ALA A 224 6.95 1.30 -8.90
N PRO A 225 6.05 0.89 -9.81
CA PRO A 225 4.74 1.52 -9.95
C PRO A 225 3.90 1.53 -8.67
N TRP A 226 3.92 0.45 -7.88
CA TRP A 226 3.17 0.39 -6.63
C TRP A 226 3.65 1.39 -5.59
N MET A 227 4.97 1.56 -5.48
CA MET A 227 5.55 2.58 -4.59
C MET A 227 5.13 3.98 -5.04
N LYS A 228 5.21 4.26 -6.35
CA LYS A 228 4.81 5.56 -6.90
C LYS A 228 3.32 5.85 -6.75
N MET A 229 2.47 4.85 -6.96
CA MET A 229 1.03 4.97 -6.72
C MET A 229 0.74 5.23 -5.24
N ALA A 230 1.43 4.55 -4.31
CA ALA A 230 1.25 4.77 -2.88
C ALA A 230 1.61 6.21 -2.45
N GLU A 231 2.66 6.79 -3.04
CA GLU A 231 3.01 8.20 -2.83
C GLU A 231 1.92 9.16 -3.32
N TRP A 232 1.26 8.84 -4.44
CA TRP A 232 0.19 9.67 -5.01
C TRP A 232 -1.14 9.52 -4.29
N THR A 233 -1.43 8.34 -3.72
CA THR A 233 -2.70 8.05 -3.03
C THR A 233 -2.62 8.26 -1.52
N THR A 234 -1.77 9.17 -1.04
CA THR A 234 -1.61 9.43 0.41
C THR A 234 -2.84 10.05 1.06
N ASP A 235 -3.76 10.59 0.26
CA ASP A 235 -5.05 11.12 0.73
C ASP A 235 -6.15 10.04 0.74
N GLY A 236 -5.83 8.85 0.23
CA GLY A 236 -6.69 7.67 0.22
C GLY A 236 -6.88 7.03 -1.14
N ILE A 237 -7.56 5.88 -1.14
CA ILE A 237 -7.88 5.04 -2.29
C ILE A 237 -9.37 4.76 -2.25
N GLN A 238 -10.00 4.72 -3.43
CA GLN A 238 -11.42 4.41 -3.58
C GLN A 238 -11.57 3.28 -4.59
N ARG A 239 -12.68 2.52 -4.48
CA ARG A 239 -13.00 1.50 -5.48
C ARG A 239 -13.27 2.17 -6.82
N LYS A 240 -12.83 1.51 -7.90
CA LYS A 240 -13.32 1.77 -9.25
C LYS A 240 -14.82 1.50 -9.26
N GLY A 241 -15.59 2.54 -9.60
CA GLY A 241 -17.06 2.47 -9.74
C GLY A 241 -17.50 1.62 -10.92
#